data_AF-A0A2M9LIZ2-F1
#
_entry.id   AF-A0A2M9LIZ2-F1
#
_cell.length_a   1.000
_cell.length_b   1.000
_cell.length_c   1.000
_cell.angle_alpha   90.00
_cell.angle_beta   90.00
_cell.angle_gamma   90.00
#
_symmetry.space_group_name_H-M   'P 1'
#
loop_
_entity.id
_entity.type
_entity.pdbx_description
1 polymer ?
#
loop_
_entity_poly.entity_id
_entity_poly.type
_entity_poly.pdbx_seq_one_letter_code
_entity_poly.pdbx_strand_id
1 'polypeptide(L)'
;MRTRTATTALITAGLLLTLTACGEDDPKAKNVDTPKPPAYTVANKDEKVKRGSVDLIVPDATVESAKAAVQDYAKSIGNQFLNYSITVVRSDADKTYVCMGEWAKDENASDIYTGGRIKGDTWPAILMNCPDPKG
;
A
#
# COMPACT_ATOMS: atom_id res chain seq x y z
N MET A 1 69.81 11.13 12.88
CA MET A 1 69.56 9.72 13.27
C MET A 1 68.49 9.13 12.38
N ARG A 2 68.59 7.83 12.12
CA ARG A 2 68.06 7.08 10.98
C ARG A 2 66.87 6.21 11.42
N THR A 3 65.84 6.11 10.56
CA THR A 3 64.96 4.93 10.34
C THR A 3 63.96 4.58 11.49
N ARG A 4 62.74 4.00 11.33
CA ARG A 4 62.19 3.04 10.35
C ARG A 4 60.65 3.13 10.22
N THR A 5 60.20 2.81 9.00
CA THR A 5 58.90 2.31 8.54
C THR A 5 58.46 1.03 9.25
N ALA A 6 57.15 0.77 9.40
CA ALA A 6 56.55 -0.56 9.21
C ALA A 6 55.01 -0.51 9.18
N THR A 7 54.45 -1.00 8.07
CA THR A 7 53.05 -1.35 7.82
C THR A 7 52.85 -2.83 8.13
N THR A 8 51.79 -3.26 8.82
CA THR A 8 51.28 -4.63 8.70
C THR A 8 49.82 -4.77 9.15
N ALA A 9 48.99 -5.25 8.22
CA ALA A 9 47.64 -5.77 8.44
C ALA A 9 47.69 -7.18 9.06
N LEU A 10 46.57 -7.68 9.61
CA LEU A 10 46.15 -9.09 9.54
C LEU A 10 44.67 -9.23 9.98
N ILE A 11 43.84 -9.69 9.04
CA ILE A 11 42.44 -10.12 9.16
C ILE A 11 42.48 -11.65 9.28
N THR A 12 41.77 -12.27 10.25
CA THR A 12 40.92 -13.49 10.08
C THR A 12 40.55 -14.17 11.41
N ALA A 13 39.27 -14.52 11.54
CA ALA A 13 38.67 -15.76 12.08
C ALA A 13 37.20 -15.43 12.41
N GLY A 14 36.16 -15.96 11.78
CA GLY A 14 35.97 -17.32 11.28
C GLY A 14 35.26 -18.16 12.35
N LEU A 15 34.02 -17.83 12.69
CA LEU A 15 33.22 -18.61 13.66
C LEU A 15 32.12 -19.41 12.92
N LEU A 16 32.34 -20.71 12.81
CA LEU A 16 31.34 -21.71 12.41
C LEU A 16 30.43 -22.01 13.61
N LEU A 17 29.13 -21.78 13.46
CA LEU A 17 28.10 -22.29 14.37
C LEU A 17 27.25 -23.30 13.60
N THR A 18 27.51 -24.58 13.86
CA THR A 18 26.65 -25.70 13.47
C THR A 18 25.51 -25.82 14.48
N LEU A 19 24.26 -25.64 14.03
CA LEU A 19 23.09 -26.13 14.77
C LEU A 19 22.31 -27.10 13.87
N THR A 20 22.50 -28.39 14.14
CA THR A 20 21.52 -29.45 13.85
C THR A 20 20.81 -29.77 15.16
N ALA A 21 19.57 -29.34 15.28
CA ALA A 21 18.60 -29.94 16.17
C ALA A 21 17.22 -29.82 15.53
N CYS A 22 16.72 -30.96 15.06
CA CYS A 22 15.36 -31.16 14.59
C CYS A 22 14.38 -30.76 15.70
N GLY A 23 13.51 -29.80 15.39
CA GLY A 23 12.29 -29.54 16.14
C GLY A 23 11.13 -29.77 15.19
N GLU A 24 10.63 -31.00 15.16
CA GLU A 24 9.24 -31.28 14.79
C GLU A 24 8.35 -30.68 15.86
N ASP A 25 7.68 -29.58 15.51
CA ASP A 25 6.33 -29.25 15.98
C ASP A 25 5.92 -28.02 15.18
N ASP A 26 5.21 -28.26 14.08
CA ASP A 26 4.52 -27.25 13.28
C ASP A 26 3.65 -26.37 14.20
N PRO A 27 3.99 -25.09 14.44
CA PRO A 27 2.94 -24.16 14.75
C PRO A 27 2.21 -23.99 13.42
N LYS A 28 1.06 -24.67 13.26
CA LYS A 28 0.10 -24.39 12.19
C LYS A 28 0.09 -22.89 11.98
N ALA A 29 0.79 -22.44 10.94
CA ALA A 29 0.71 -21.08 10.48
C ALA A 29 -0.75 -20.95 10.14
N LYS A 30 -1.50 -20.27 11.02
CA LYS A 30 -2.85 -19.86 10.68
C LYS A 30 -2.63 -19.06 9.40
N ASN A 31 -2.99 -19.65 8.26
CA ASN A 31 -3.16 -18.91 7.04
C ASN A 31 -4.08 -17.76 7.45
N VAL A 32 -3.50 -16.59 7.66
CA VAL A 32 -4.26 -15.37 7.80
C VAL A 32 -4.82 -15.23 6.41
N ASP A 33 -6.04 -15.74 6.21
CA ASP A 33 -6.80 -15.58 4.97
C ASP A 33 -6.82 -14.08 4.71
N THR A 34 -5.87 -13.63 3.91
CA THR A 34 -5.80 -12.24 3.51
C THR A 34 -6.99 -12.12 2.58
N PRO A 35 -8.04 -11.35 2.93
CA PRO A 35 -9.27 -11.37 2.17
C PRO A 35 -8.94 -11.06 0.72
N LYS A 36 -9.31 -11.96 -0.19
CA LYS A 36 -9.14 -11.73 -1.62
C LYS A 36 -9.92 -10.44 -1.96
N PRO A 37 -9.29 -9.44 -2.58
CA PRO A 37 -10.00 -8.23 -2.95
C PRO A 37 -11.15 -8.57 -3.91
N PRO A 38 -12.29 -7.87 -3.81
CA PRO A 38 -13.43 -8.14 -4.68
C PRO A 38 -13.06 -7.85 -6.14
N ALA A 39 -13.75 -8.51 -7.07
CA ALA A 39 -13.69 -8.10 -8.46
C ALA A 39 -14.34 -6.72 -8.62
N TYR A 40 -13.71 -5.84 -9.39
CA TYR A 40 -14.23 -4.52 -9.71
C TYR A 40 -14.05 -4.21 -11.19
N THR A 41 -14.94 -3.37 -11.73
CA THR A 41 -14.76 -2.77 -13.07
C THR A 41 -14.25 -1.34 -12.91
N VAL A 42 -13.25 -0.97 -13.71
CA VAL A 42 -12.72 0.40 -13.76
C VAL A 42 -13.60 1.26 -14.66
N ALA A 43 -14.07 2.39 -14.14
CA ALA A 43 -14.88 3.37 -14.85
C ALA A 43 -14.40 4.80 -14.58
N ASN A 44 -14.84 5.75 -15.42
CA ASN A 44 -14.64 7.20 -15.25
C ASN A 44 -13.20 7.62 -14.90
N LYS A 45 -12.21 6.94 -15.49
CA LYS A 45 -10.79 7.20 -15.22
C LYS A 45 -10.37 8.54 -15.83
N ASP A 46 -9.90 9.48 -15.01
CA ASP A 46 -9.33 10.77 -15.43
C ASP A 46 -7.91 10.89 -14.86
N GLU A 47 -6.90 10.88 -15.72
CA GLU A 47 -5.50 11.00 -15.32
C GLU A 47 -4.87 12.25 -15.95
N LYS A 48 -4.28 13.07 -15.10
CA LYS A 48 -3.58 14.30 -15.46
C LYS A 48 -2.12 14.19 -15.01
N VAL A 49 -1.33 15.19 -15.34
CA VAL A 49 0.05 15.28 -14.87
C VAL A 49 0.08 15.19 -13.33
N LYS A 50 0.72 14.14 -12.81
CA LYS A 50 0.90 13.82 -11.38
C LYS A 50 -0.36 13.52 -10.57
N ARG A 51 -1.56 13.57 -11.15
CA ARG A 51 -2.82 13.32 -10.42
C ARG A 51 -3.75 12.39 -11.20
N GLY A 52 -4.62 11.68 -10.52
CA GLY A 52 -5.69 10.95 -11.18
C GLY A 52 -6.90 10.70 -10.31
N SER A 53 -7.96 10.24 -10.94
CA SER A 53 -9.15 9.73 -10.27
C SER A 53 -9.74 8.55 -11.04
N VAL A 54 -10.40 7.65 -10.31
CA VAL A 54 -11.07 6.50 -10.87
C VAL A 54 -12.32 6.16 -10.07
N ASP A 55 -13.34 5.63 -10.76
CA ASP A 55 -14.46 4.96 -10.15
C ASP A 55 -14.29 3.44 -10.31
N LEU A 56 -14.51 2.70 -9.22
CA LEU A 56 -14.53 1.25 -9.19
C LEU A 56 -15.98 0.80 -8.97
N ILE A 57 -16.52 0.07 -9.93
CA ILE A 57 -17.86 -0.48 -9.84
C ILE A 57 -17.78 -1.87 -9.21
N VAL A 58 -18.44 -2.01 -8.05
CA VAL A 58 -18.55 -3.24 -7.28
C VAL A 58 -20.03 -3.43 -6.91
N PRO A 59 -20.80 -4.20 -7.70
CA PRO A 59 -22.27 -4.28 -7.61
C PRO A 59 -22.84 -4.49 -6.20
N ASP A 60 -22.22 -5.39 -5.44
CA ASP A 60 -22.64 -5.73 -4.08
C ASP A 60 -21.62 -5.25 -3.04
N ALA A 61 -21.04 -4.06 -3.27
CA ALA A 61 -20.07 -3.49 -2.34
C ALA A 61 -20.67 -3.35 -0.94
N THR A 62 -19.96 -3.91 0.03
CA THR A 62 -20.05 -3.56 1.44
C THR A 62 -18.91 -2.59 1.75
N VAL A 63 -18.94 -1.95 2.92
CA VAL A 63 -17.82 -1.12 3.37
C VAL A 63 -16.49 -1.88 3.35
N GLU A 64 -16.47 -3.15 3.75
CA GLU A 64 -15.24 -3.96 3.81
C GLU A 64 -14.71 -4.28 2.41
N SER A 65 -15.58 -4.73 1.50
CA SER A 65 -15.17 -5.03 0.13
C SER A 65 -14.77 -3.76 -0.62
N ALA A 66 -15.43 -2.63 -0.38
CA ALA A 66 -15.05 -1.34 -0.94
C ALA A 66 -13.66 -0.88 -0.46
N LYS A 67 -13.35 -0.98 0.84
CA LYS A 67 -11.99 -0.70 1.35
C LYS A 67 -10.95 -1.60 0.69
N ALA A 68 -11.24 -2.89 0.56
CA ALA A 68 -10.35 -3.84 -0.10
C ALA A 68 -10.13 -3.49 -1.58
N ALA A 69 -11.17 -3.06 -2.30
CA ALA A 69 -11.06 -2.62 -3.69
C ALA A 69 -10.18 -1.36 -3.83
N VAL A 70 -10.36 -0.37 -2.94
CA VAL A 70 -9.53 0.83 -2.88
C VAL A 70 -8.06 0.47 -2.66
N GLN A 71 -7.78 -0.37 -1.66
CA GLN A 71 -6.41 -0.80 -1.33
C GLN A 71 -5.79 -1.60 -2.47
N ASP A 72 -6.57 -2.45 -3.13
CA ASP A 72 -6.08 -3.25 -4.23
C ASP A 72 -5.73 -2.39 -5.45
N TYR A 73 -6.63 -1.51 -5.87
CA TYR A 73 -6.37 -0.58 -6.97
C TYR A 73 -5.16 0.30 -6.68
N ALA A 74 -5.00 0.76 -5.44
CA ALA A 74 -3.88 1.60 -5.04
C ALA A 74 -2.50 0.96 -5.28
N LYS A 75 -2.39 -0.37 -5.25
CA LYS A 75 -1.13 -1.09 -5.58
C LYS A 75 -0.71 -0.92 -7.04
N SER A 76 -1.68 -0.61 -7.91
CA SER A 76 -1.44 -0.39 -9.35
C SER A 76 -1.12 1.07 -9.68
N ILE A 77 -1.28 1.99 -8.72
CA ILE A 77 -0.95 3.40 -8.92
C ILE A 77 0.56 3.51 -9.09
N GLY A 78 0.98 3.75 -10.33
CA GLY A 78 2.38 3.86 -10.69
C GLY A 78 3.05 5.11 -10.13
N ASN A 79 4.38 5.09 -10.12
CA ASN A 79 5.24 6.14 -9.56
C ASN A 79 5.11 7.52 -10.23
N GLN A 80 4.43 7.62 -11.38
CA GLN A 80 4.16 8.86 -12.08
C GLN A 80 3.16 9.76 -11.35
N PHE A 81 2.31 9.21 -10.49
CA PHE A 81 1.32 9.97 -9.72
C PHE A 81 1.85 10.37 -8.35
N LEU A 82 1.37 11.52 -7.86
CA LEU A 82 1.64 12.04 -6.52
C LEU A 82 0.39 12.00 -5.65
N ASN A 83 -0.79 12.12 -6.25
CA ASN A 83 -2.09 12.04 -5.57
C ASN A 83 -3.12 11.35 -6.46
N TYR A 84 -4.04 10.58 -5.87
CA TYR A 84 -5.06 9.86 -6.62
C TYR A 84 -6.35 9.71 -5.80
N SER A 85 -7.51 9.91 -6.43
CA SER A 85 -8.81 9.63 -5.81
C SER A 85 -9.40 8.33 -6.34
N ILE A 86 -9.77 7.40 -5.46
CA ILE A 86 -10.35 6.11 -5.83
C ILE A 86 -11.74 6.04 -5.20
N THR A 87 -12.79 6.01 -5.99
CA THR A 87 -14.18 5.99 -5.52
C THR A 87 -14.80 4.62 -5.80
N VAL A 88 -15.50 4.03 -4.85
CA VAL A 88 -16.24 2.77 -5.04
C VAL A 88 -17.73 3.04 -5.06
N VAL A 89 -18.41 2.53 -6.09
CA VAL A 89 -19.86 2.63 -6.27
C VAL A 89 -20.46 1.27 -6.59
N ARG A 90 -21.74 1.06 -6.27
CA ARG A 90 -22.47 -0.16 -6.63
C ARG A 90 -22.87 -0.20 -8.11
N SER A 91 -23.20 0.96 -8.68
CA SER A 91 -23.44 1.07 -10.12
C SER A 91 -23.00 2.42 -10.67
N ASP A 92 -22.68 2.47 -11.96
CA ASP A 92 -22.38 3.72 -12.66
C ASP A 92 -23.62 4.60 -12.86
N ALA A 93 -24.81 3.99 -12.79
CA ALA A 93 -26.09 4.68 -13.00
C ALA A 93 -26.56 5.44 -11.76
N ASP A 94 -26.52 4.82 -10.58
CA ASP A 94 -26.96 5.44 -9.33
C ASP A 94 -25.86 6.22 -8.61
N LYS A 95 -24.58 5.97 -8.98
CA LYS A 95 -23.36 6.53 -8.37
C LYS A 95 -23.40 6.57 -6.85
N THR A 96 -24.08 5.59 -6.23
CA THR A 96 -24.19 5.50 -4.79
C THR A 96 -22.82 5.16 -4.25
N TYR A 97 -22.22 6.16 -3.63
CA TYR A 97 -20.90 6.10 -3.07
C TYR A 97 -20.86 5.23 -1.82
N VAL A 98 -19.99 4.21 -1.84
CA VAL A 98 -19.77 3.30 -0.71
C VAL A 98 -18.52 3.71 0.07
N CYS A 99 -17.39 3.88 -0.61
CA CYS A 99 -16.13 4.32 -0.01
C CYS A 99 -15.20 5.02 -1.00
N MET A 100 -14.35 5.94 -0.52
CA MET A 100 -13.30 6.64 -1.27
C MET A 100 -11.99 6.44 -0.53
N GLY A 101 -10.93 6.23 -1.29
CA GLY A 101 -9.57 6.44 -0.84
C GLY A 101 -8.96 7.65 -1.54
N GLU A 102 -8.47 8.61 -0.78
CA GLU A 102 -7.54 9.61 -1.28
C GLU A 102 -6.13 9.10 -1.00
N TRP A 103 -5.40 8.75 -2.06
CA TRP A 103 -4.03 8.21 -2.02
C TRP A 103 -3.02 9.34 -2.20
N ALA A 104 -1.93 9.32 -1.44
CA ALA A 104 -0.77 10.18 -1.64
C ALA A 104 0.52 9.36 -1.64
N LYS A 105 1.40 9.70 -2.57
CA LYS A 105 2.66 8.99 -2.78
C LYS A 105 3.60 9.06 -1.58
N ASP A 106 3.73 10.26 -1.04
CA ASP A 106 4.64 10.63 0.04
C ASP A 106 4.07 11.83 0.81
N GLU A 107 4.73 12.19 1.92
CA GLU A 107 4.31 13.30 2.79
C GLU A 107 4.25 14.63 2.04
N ASN A 108 5.25 14.93 1.21
CA ASN A 108 5.28 16.16 0.42
C ASN A 108 4.11 16.24 -0.57
N ALA A 109 3.74 15.13 -1.21
CA ALA A 109 2.55 15.06 -2.04
C ALA A 109 1.27 15.26 -1.22
N SER A 110 1.19 14.70 0.00
CA SER A 110 0.07 14.95 0.90
C SER A 110 -0.07 16.44 1.25
N ASP A 111 1.03 17.10 1.59
CA ASP A 111 1.05 18.53 1.93
C ASP A 111 0.60 19.39 0.75
N ILE A 112 1.14 19.15 -0.45
CA ILE A 112 0.84 19.92 -1.66
C ILE A 112 -0.61 19.70 -2.13
N TYR A 113 -1.08 18.45 -2.19
CA TYR A 113 -2.35 18.12 -2.85
C TYR A 113 -3.53 18.00 -1.90
N THR A 114 -3.29 17.73 -0.61
CA THR A 114 -4.36 17.48 0.36
C THR A 114 -4.36 18.47 1.53
N GLY A 115 -3.36 19.35 1.60
CA GLY A 115 -3.12 20.20 2.78
C GLY A 115 -2.64 19.40 3.99
N GLY A 116 -1.96 18.27 3.74
CA GLY A 116 -1.40 17.42 4.78
C GLY A 116 -2.43 16.57 5.53
N ARG A 117 -3.67 16.45 5.02
CA ARG A 117 -4.74 15.65 5.66
C ARG A 117 -4.42 14.16 5.67
N ILE A 118 -3.75 13.65 4.63
CA ILE A 118 -3.30 12.27 4.60
C ILE A 118 -2.03 12.17 5.45
N LYS A 119 -2.07 11.33 6.49
CA LYS A 119 -0.94 11.01 7.36
C LYS A 119 -0.66 9.51 7.30
N GLY A 120 0.59 9.12 7.42
CA GLY A 120 0.99 7.72 7.46
C GLY A 120 2.42 7.56 7.97
N ASP A 121 2.65 6.50 8.75
CA ASP A 121 4.00 6.09 9.17
C ASP A 121 4.78 5.46 8.00
N THR A 122 4.05 4.97 7.00
CA THR A 122 4.58 4.42 5.76
C THR A 122 3.89 5.06 4.56
N TRP A 123 4.62 5.16 3.47
CA TRP A 123 4.18 5.77 2.22
C TRP A 123 4.30 4.76 1.07
N PRO A 124 3.36 4.75 0.11
CA PRO A 124 2.21 5.66 0.00
C PRO A 124 1.13 5.41 1.06
N ALA A 125 0.36 6.46 1.38
CA ALA A 125 -0.71 6.41 2.37
C ALA A 125 -2.07 6.73 1.74
N ILE A 126 -3.14 6.22 2.35
CA ILE A 126 -4.51 6.42 1.88
C ILE A 126 -5.38 6.88 3.04
N LEU A 127 -6.04 8.02 2.88
CA LEU A 127 -7.14 8.42 3.75
C LEU A 127 -8.45 7.86 3.19
N MET A 128 -9.15 7.07 3.99
CA MET A 128 -10.42 6.47 3.60
C MET A 128 -11.61 7.15 4.25
N ASN A 129 -12.69 7.29 3.50
CA ASN A 129 -14.00 7.70 4.00
C ASN A 129 -15.07 6.76 3.44
N CYS A 130 -15.78 6.00 4.28
CA CYS A 130 -16.80 5.06 3.83
C CYS A 130 -18.15 5.32 4.52
N PRO A 131 -18.97 6.27 4.01
CA PRO A 131 -20.25 6.61 4.63
C PRO A 131 -21.36 5.61 4.33
N ASP A 132 -21.26 4.88 3.21
CA ASP A 132 -22.23 3.89 2.72
C ASP A 132 -23.69 4.12 3.12
N PRO A 133 -24.37 5.12 2.53
CA PRO A 133 -25.67 5.57 2.99
C PRO A 133 -26.81 4.55 2.78
N LYS A 134 -26.56 3.44 2.05
CA LYS A 134 -27.58 2.41 1.75
C LYS A 134 -27.37 1.08 2.47
N GLY A 135 -26.23 0.89 3.14
CA GLY A 135 -25.91 -0.34 3.88
C GLY A 135 -25.45 -1.48 2.97
#